data_AF-A0A7W9N186-F1
#
_entry.id   AF-A0A7W9N186-F1
#
_cell.length_a   1.000
_cell.length_b   1.000
_cell.length_c   1.000
_cell.angle_alpha   90.00
_cell.angle_beta   90.00
_cell.angle_gamma   90.00
#
_symmetry.space_group_name_H-M   'P 1'
#
loop_
_entity.id
_entity.type
_entity.pdbx_description
1 polymer ?
#
loop_
_entity_poly.entity_id
_entity_poly.type
_entity_poly.pdbx_seq_one_letter_code
_entity_poly.pdbx_strand_id
1 'polypeptide(L)'
;MPAFASPSAPASRRRRRALAALLAVVVVVHLVVLYLPGNDVPQTGFEVPGLDKAIHVLAFAVPTWAAVRLGSSWWWALPFAVHAPVSEAVQHAWVPLRTGDAWDMVADLAGVVLGAALAWRAVRREVEAPGEVGEVGEVGRGDRIGGSGRPGV
;
A
#
# COMPACT_ATOMS: atom_id res chain seq x y z
N MET A 1 -40.19 1.00 5.60
CA MET A 1 -38.83 1.25 6.10
C MET A 1 -37.85 0.63 5.12
N PRO A 2 -37.01 1.41 4.40
CA PRO A 2 -36.08 0.80 3.45
C PRO A 2 -34.97 0.07 4.22
N ALA A 3 -34.75 -1.19 3.88
CA ALA A 3 -33.67 -1.99 4.43
C ALA A 3 -32.35 -1.52 3.82
N PHE A 4 -31.43 -1.01 4.65
CA PHE A 4 -30.06 -0.77 4.23
C PHE A 4 -29.42 -2.12 3.86
N ALA A 5 -29.08 -2.30 2.59
CA ALA A 5 -28.28 -3.42 2.15
C ALA A 5 -26.94 -3.40 2.92
N SER A 6 -26.71 -4.42 3.73
CA SER A 6 -25.44 -4.56 4.45
C SER A 6 -24.32 -4.72 3.42
N PRO A 7 -23.17 -4.03 3.56
CA PRO A 7 -22.04 -4.22 2.65
C PRO A 7 -21.63 -5.70 2.59
N SER A 8 -21.13 -6.11 1.43
CA SER A 8 -20.76 -7.49 1.09
C SER A 8 -19.60 -8.03 1.96
N ALA A 9 -19.92 -8.45 3.19
CA ALA A 9 -19.02 -9.04 4.17
C ALA A 9 -18.05 -10.15 3.67
N PRO A 10 -18.36 -10.99 2.66
CA PRO A 10 -17.38 -11.96 2.15
C PRO A 10 -16.22 -11.33 1.37
N ALA A 11 -16.42 -10.23 0.66
CA ALA A 11 -15.39 -9.61 -0.18
C ALA A 11 -14.27 -8.97 0.67
N SER A 12 -14.63 -8.30 1.76
CA SER A 12 -13.67 -7.69 2.69
C SER A 12 -12.80 -8.74 3.42
N ARG A 13 -13.40 -9.88 3.80
CA ARG A 13 -12.67 -11.02 4.39
C ARG A 13 -11.69 -11.65 3.41
N ARG A 14 -12.08 -11.86 2.15
CA ARG A 14 -11.19 -12.40 1.10
C ARG A 14 -9.99 -11.48 0.86
N ARG A 15 -10.23 -10.17 0.74
CA ARG A 15 -9.16 -9.17 0.59
C ARG A 15 -8.18 -9.18 1.77
N ARG A 16 -8.67 -9.20 3.02
CA ARG A 16 -7.81 -9.29 4.21
C ARG A 16 -6.96 -10.55 4.22
N ARG A 17 -7.53 -11.72 3.87
CA ARG A 17 -6.78 -12.98 3.76
C ARG A 17 -5.71 -12.92 2.68
N ALA A 18 -6.02 -12.35 1.52
CA ALA A 18 -5.06 -12.17 0.44
C ALA A 18 -3.90 -11.24 0.84
N LEU A 19 -4.20 -10.13 1.53
CA LEU A 19 -3.17 -9.23 2.07
C LEU A 19 -2.31 -9.89 3.16
N ALA A 20 -2.91 -10.71 4.03
CA ALA A 20 -2.17 -11.45 5.04
C ALA A 20 -1.25 -12.51 4.41
N ALA A 21 -1.75 -13.24 3.41
CA ALA A 21 -0.94 -14.21 2.66
C ALA A 21 0.19 -13.52 1.90
N LEU A 22 -0.10 -12.39 1.24
CA LEU A 22 0.90 -11.55 0.59
C LEU A 22 1.96 -11.12 1.61
N LEU A 23 1.55 -10.52 2.73
CA LEU A 23 2.46 -10.06 3.78
C LEU A 23 3.38 -11.18 4.26
N ALA A 24 2.83 -12.36 4.54
CA ALA A 24 3.62 -13.52 4.96
C ALA A 24 4.68 -13.89 3.92
N VAL A 25 4.30 -14.00 2.64
CA VAL A 25 5.23 -14.32 1.55
C VAL A 25 6.30 -13.24 1.42
N VAL A 26 5.93 -11.97 1.37
CA VAL A 26 6.90 -10.89 1.16
C VAL A 26 7.82 -10.70 2.38
N VAL A 27 7.38 -11.00 3.60
CA VAL A 27 8.25 -11.03 4.78
C VAL A 27 9.26 -12.16 4.69
N VAL A 28 8.85 -13.35 4.27
CA VAL A 28 9.80 -14.47 4.05
C VAL A 28 10.83 -14.09 2.99
N VAL A 29 10.39 -13.56 1.84
CA VAL A 29 11.30 -13.09 0.78
C VAL A 29 12.22 -11.99 1.28
N HIS A 30 11.70 -11.01 2.02
CA HIS A 30 12.47 -9.93 2.62
C HIS A 30 13.59 -10.44 3.54
N LEU A 31 13.27 -11.39 4.43
CA LEU A 31 14.27 -11.98 5.32
C LEU A 31 15.33 -12.78 4.54
N VAL A 32 14.93 -13.54 3.52
CA VAL A 32 15.87 -14.26 2.67
C VAL A 32 16.80 -13.27 1.96
N VAL A 33 16.27 -12.23 1.32
CA VAL A 33 17.07 -11.23 0.60
C VAL A 33 18.11 -10.56 1.51
N LEU A 34 17.74 -10.23 2.75
CA LEU A 34 18.64 -9.54 3.67
C LEU A 34 19.72 -10.45 4.28
N TYR A 35 19.38 -11.70 4.60
CA TYR A 35 20.29 -12.56 5.37
C TYR A 35 21.00 -13.63 4.54
N LEU A 36 20.77 -13.65 3.23
CA LEU A 36 21.53 -14.51 2.33
C LEU A 36 23.01 -14.05 2.27
N PRO A 37 23.98 -14.98 2.39
CA PRO A 37 25.40 -14.66 2.22
C PRO A 37 25.68 -13.93 0.91
N GLY A 38 26.66 -13.02 0.89
CA GLY A 38 26.93 -12.17 -0.27
C GLY A 38 27.27 -12.93 -1.55
N ASN A 39 27.89 -14.11 -1.42
CA ASN A 39 28.26 -15.00 -2.53
C ASN A 39 27.07 -15.79 -3.12
N ASP A 40 25.96 -15.85 -2.41
CA ASP A 40 24.76 -16.59 -2.83
C ASP A 40 23.77 -15.69 -3.61
N VAL A 41 24.10 -14.40 -3.75
CA VAL A 41 23.39 -13.48 -4.65
C VAL A 41 23.84 -13.75 -6.09
N PRO A 42 22.92 -14.02 -7.05
CA PRO A 42 23.28 -14.29 -8.44
C PRO A 42 24.13 -13.16 -9.04
N GLN A 43 25.39 -13.47 -9.33
CA GLN A 43 26.32 -12.55 -9.99
C GLN A 43 25.97 -12.54 -11.49
N THR A 44 25.41 -11.45 -12.00
CA THR A 44 24.98 -11.33 -13.41
C THR A 44 26.15 -11.22 -14.40
N GLY A 45 27.40 -11.15 -13.91
CA GLY A 45 28.60 -10.95 -14.73
C GLY A 45 28.77 -9.52 -15.26
N PHE A 46 27.77 -8.66 -15.04
CA PHE A 46 27.77 -7.23 -15.31
C PHE A 46 27.06 -6.50 -14.17
N GLU A 47 27.60 -5.37 -13.71
CA GLU A 47 26.97 -4.54 -12.68
C GLU A 47 25.99 -3.55 -13.33
N VAL A 48 24.74 -3.52 -12.85
CA VAL A 48 23.76 -2.51 -13.23
C VAL A 48 23.84 -1.37 -12.21
N PRO A 49 24.22 -0.14 -12.61
CA PRO A 49 24.35 0.97 -11.67
C PRO A 49 23.06 1.22 -10.88
N GLY A 50 23.17 1.20 -9.55
CA GLY A 50 22.06 1.49 -8.62
C GLY A 50 21.04 0.36 -8.45
N LEU A 51 21.17 -0.78 -9.12
CA LEU A 51 20.25 -1.92 -8.97
C LEU A 51 20.21 -2.43 -7.52
N ASP A 52 21.36 -2.51 -6.88
CA ASP A 52 21.49 -2.91 -5.48
C ASP A 52 20.62 -2.04 -4.55
N LYS A 53 20.75 -0.72 -4.64
CA LYS A 53 19.92 0.22 -3.87
C LYS A 53 18.43 0.12 -4.22
N ALA A 54 18.09 -0.16 -5.49
CA ALA A 54 16.70 -0.39 -5.88
C ALA A 54 16.13 -1.66 -5.24
N ILE A 55 16.92 -2.73 -5.12
CA ILE A 55 16.54 -3.95 -4.41
C ILE A 55 16.29 -3.66 -2.93
N HIS A 56 17.17 -2.90 -2.27
CA HIS A 56 16.99 -2.46 -0.88
C HIS A 56 15.68 -1.68 -0.67
N VAL A 57 15.44 -0.66 -1.49
CA VAL A 57 14.18 0.12 -1.47
C VAL A 57 12.96 -0.79 -1.63
N LEU A 58 12.97 -1.71 -2.61
CA LEU A 58 11.84 -2.60 -2.86
C LEU A 58 11.65 -3.64 -1.74
N ALA A 59 12.75 -4.18 -1.21
CA ALA A 59 12.75 -5.16 -0.14
C ALA A 59 12.07 -4.60 1.11
N PHE A 60 12.18 -3.31 1.41
CA PHE A 60 11.47 -2.66 2.52
C PHE A 60 10.11 -2.07 2.14
N ALA A 61 9.95 -1.53 0.92
CA ALA A 61 8.70 -0.88 0.50
C ALA A 61 7.53 -1.85 0.39
N VAL A 62 7.74 -3.02 -0.22
CA VAL A 62 6.68 -4.01 -0.47
C VAL A 62 6.08 -4.58 0.82
N PRO A 63 6.86 -5.11 1.79
CA PRO A 63 6.29 -5.63 3.03
C PRO A 63 5.70 -4.51 3.90
N THR A 64 6.31 -3.32 3.94
CA THR A 64 5.74 -2.15 4.63
C THR A 64 4.38 -1.78 4.06
N TRP A 65 4.26 -1.72 2.73
CA TRP A 65 3.01 -1.43 2.05
C TRP A 65 1.94 -2.45 2.42
N ALA A 66 2.27 -3.75 2.37
CA ALA A 66 1.33 -4.83 2.70
C ALA A 66 0.86 -4.76 4.15
N ALA A 67 1.77 -4.49 5.10
CA ALA A 67 1.46 -4.38 6.52
C ALA A 67 0.54 -3.19 6.81
N VAL A 68 0.85 -2.00 6.29
CA VAL A 68 0.02 -0.80 6.46
C VAL A 68 -1.35 -0.98 5.79
N ARG A 69 -1.43 -1.64 4.63
CA ARG A 69 -2.70 -1.96 3.95
C ARG A 69 -3.57 -2.93 4.75
N LEU A 70 -2.96 -3.95 5.35
CA LEU A 70 -3.64 -4.96 6.14
C LEU A 70 -4.13 -4.39 7.48
N GLY A 71 -3.28 -3.62 8.14
CA GLY A 71 -3.53 -3.05 9.46
C GLY A 71 -4.22 -1.68 9.46
N SER A 72 -4.36 -1.05 8.28
CA SER A 72 -5.01 0.25 8.08
C SER A 72 -4.46 1.38 8.98
N SER A 73 -3.18 1.32 9.33
CA SER A 73 -2.53 2.29 10.22
C SER A 73 -1.05 2.42 9.90
N TRP A 74 -0.52 3.64 9.98
CA TRP A 74 0.89 3.93 9.72
C TRP A 74 1.84 3.27 10.72
N TRP A 75 1.37 2.96 11.93
CA TRP A 75 2.14 2.26 12.98
C TRP A 75 2.66 0.89 12.53
N TRP A 76 2.02 0.26 11.54
CA TRP A 76 2.49 -0.99 10.96
C TRP A 76 3.77 -0.86 10.14
N ALA A 77 4.25 0.36 9.87
CA ALA A 77 5.57 0.59 9.28
C ALA A 77 6.72 0.53 10.30
N LEU A 78 6.43 0.69 11.61
CA LEU A 78 7.47 0.74 12.64
C LEU A 78 8.37 -0.50 12.69
N PRO A 79 7.87 -1.75 12.58
CA PRO A 79 8.75 -2.92 12.61
C PRO A 79 9.81 -2.86 11.52
N PHE A 80 9.44 -2.43 10.31
CA PHE A 80 10.36 -2.29 9.18
C PHE A 80 11.30 -1.09 9.33
N ALA A 81 10.81 0.01 9.90
CA ALA A 81 11.65 1.19 10.20
C ALA A 81 12.76 0.86 11.21
N VAL A 82 12.44 0.05 12.23
CA VAL A 82 13.42 -0.44 13.22
C VAL A 82 14.31 -1.52 12.60
N HIS A 83 13.74 -2.37 11.75
CA HIS A 83 14.50 -3.46 11.15
C HIS A 83 15.58 -2.97 10.20
N ALA A 84 15.38 -1.88 9.45
CA ALA A 84 16.39 -1.31 8.54
C ALA A 84 17.79 -1.09 9.17
N PRO A 85 17.95 -0.32 10.27
CA PRO A 85 19.27 -0.19 10.92
C PRO A 85 19.72 -1.48 11.62
N VAL A 86 18.79 -2.32 12.08
CA VAL A 86 19.12 -3.59 12.76
C VAL A 86 19.63 -4.63 11.79
N SER A 87 19.03 -4.77 10.60
CA SER A 87 19.47 -5.70 9.56
C SER A 87 20.87 -5.37 9.09
N GLU A 88 21.15 -4.09 8.88
CA GLU A 88 22.46 -3.56 8.53
C GLU A 88 23.53 -3.90 9.58
N ALA A 89 23.24 -3.61 10.86
CA ALA A 89 24.13 -3.99 11.96
C ALA A 89 24.36 -5.51 12.04
N VAL A 90 23.31 -6.30 11.79
CA VAL A 90 23.41 -7.76 11.79
C VAL A 90 24.22 -8.28 10.61
N GLN A 91 24.03 -7.69 9.42
CA GLN A 91 24.79 -8.05 8.21
C GLN A 91 26.28 -7.78 8.41
N HIS A 92 26.62 -6.60 8.93
CA HIS A 92 28.00 -6.23 9.24
C HIS A 92 28.67 -7.17 10.26
N ALA A 93 27.95 -7.60 11.29
CA ALA A 93 28.52 -8.38 12.38
C ALA A 93 28.50 -9.91 12.15
N TRP A 94 27.50 -10.43 11.43
CA TRP A 94 27.25 -11.88 11.39
C TRP A 94 26.97 -12.48 10.01
N VAL A 95 26.72 -11.70 8.95
CA VAL A 95 26.45 -12.28 7.63
C VAL A 95 27.77 -12.38 6.84
N PRO A 96 28.25 -13.60 6.51
CA PRO A 96 29.50 -13.76 5.78
C PRO A 96 29.48 -13.03 4.45
N LEU A 97 30.59 -12.38 4.12
CA LEU A 97 30.79 -11.68 2.84
C LEU A 97 29.76 -10.57 2.56
N ARG A 98 29.10 -10.04 3.60
CA ARG A 98 28.35 -8.78 3.55
C ARG A 98 29.13 -7.72 4.32
N THR A 99 29.38 -6.60 3.66
CA THR A 99 29.82 -5.38 4.34
C THR A 99 28.59 -4.56 4.67
N GLY A 100 28.43 -4.14 5.92
CA GLY A 100 27.45 -3.10 6.20
C GLY A 100 27.80 -1.80 5.44
N ASP A 101 26.81 -1.20 4.77
CA ASP A 101 26.84 0.11 4.14
C ASP A 101 25.72 1.03 4.69
N ALA A 102 26.10 2.19 5.22
CA ALA A 102 25.15 3.20 5.69
C ALA A 102 24.17 3.66 4.59
N TRP A 103 24.57 3.60 3.31
CA TRP A 103 23.67 3.90 2.20
C TRP A 103 22.63 2.81 1.93
N ASP A 104 22.88 1.55 2.31
CA ASP A 104 21.84 0.51 2.32
C ASP A 104 20.78 0.81 3.36
N MET A 105 21.18 1.15 4.58
CA MET A 105 20.24 1.61 5.61
C MET A 105 19.39 2.81 5.14
N VAL A 106 19.99 3.78 4.44
CA VAL A 106 19.25 4.92 3.86
C VAL A 106 18.24 4.45 2.79
N ALA A 107 18.65 3.54 1.90
CA ALA A 107 17.79 2.96 0.88
C ALA A 107 16.61 2.18 1.50
N ASP A 108 16.88 1.41 2.55
CA ASP A 108 15.88 0.64 3.30
C ASP A 108 14.84 1.57 3.93
N LEU A 109 15.29 2.61 4.65
CA LEU A 109 14.42 3.62 5.24
C LEU A 109 13.59 4.37 4.18
N ALA A 110 14.19 4.70 3.03
CA ALA A 110 13.45 5.28 1.90
C ALA A 110 12.36 4.32 1.39
N GLY A 111 12.65 3.03 1.33
CA GLY A 111 11.69 1.97 1.05
C GLY A 111 10.52 1.96 2.03
N VAL A 112 10.80 1.98 3.34
CA VAL A 112 9.76 2.05 4.39
C VAL A 112 8.86 3.27 4.21
N VAL A 113 9.45 4.46 4.04
CA VAL A 113 8.69 5.71 3.84
C VAL A 113 7.81 5.62 2.59
N LEU A 114 8.36 5.14 1.46
CA LEU A 114 7.63 4.98 0.21
C LEU A 114 6.46 4.00 0.35
N GLY A 115 6.72 2.81 0.90
CA GLY A 115 5.72 1.78 1.11
C GLY A 115 4.57 2.25 2.01
N ALA A 116 4.90 2.90 3.13
CA ALA A 116 3.94 3.46 4.06
C ALA A 116 3.11 4.58 3.42
N ALA A 117 3.75 5.52 2.70
CA ALA A 117 3.07 6.63 2.04
C ALA A 117 2.07 6.16 0.98
N LEU A 118 2.48 5.20 0.13
CA LEU A 118 1.61 4.63 -0.90
C LEU A 118 0.44 3.84 -0.30
N ALA A 119 0.69 3.04 0.73
CA ALA A 119 -0.36 2.30 1.43
C ALA A 119 -1.36 3.23 2.11
N TRP A 120 -0.86 4.27 2.78
CA TRP A 120 -1.68 5.23 3.51
C TRP A 120 -2.58 6.05 2.56
N ARG A 121 -2.05 6.48 1.42
CA ARG A 121 -2.85 7.11 0.35
C ARG A 121 -3.99 6.20 -0.12
N ALA A 122 -3.73 4.90 -0.27
CA ALA A 122 -4.77 3.95 -0.66
C ALA A 122 -5.84 3.76 0.44
N VAL A 123 -5.42 3.66 1.71
CA VAL A 123 -6.34 3.53 2.86
C VAL A 123 -7.26 4.75 2.99
N ARG A 124 -6.73 5.97 2.85
CA ARG A 124 -7.54 7.20 2.93
C ARG A 124 -8.61 7.27 1.83
N ARG A 125 -8.24 6.95 0.59
CA ARG A 125 -9.19 6.93 -0.54
C ARG A 125 -10.35 5.96 -0.34
N GLU A 126 -10.09 4.80 0.28
CA GLU A 126 -11.14 3.83 0.60
C GLU A 126 -12.11 4.35 1.68
N VAL A 127 -11.63 5.23 2.57
CA VAL A 127 -12.46 5.89 3.61
C VAL A 127 -13.24 7.08 3.05
N GLU A 128 -12.72 7.77 2.03
CA GLU A 128 -13.33 8.97 1.41
C GLU A 128 -14.36 8.63 0.31
N ALA A 129 -14.28 7.44 -0.30
CA ALA A 129 -15.21 6.94 -1.32
C ALA A 129 -16.70 6.69 -0.94
N PRO A 130 -17.18 6.74 0.33
CA PRO A 130 -18.59 6.50 0.66
C PRO A 130 -19.63 7.56 0.22
N GLY A 131 -19.27 8.58 -0.57
CA GLY A 131 -20.11 9.77 -0.78
C GLY A 131 -20.31 10.27 -2.22
N GLU A 132 -19.89 9.54 -3.26
CA GLU A 132 -20.16 10.01 -4.63
C GLU A 132 -21.57 9.66 -5.12
N VAL A 133 -22.42 10.69 -4.99
CA VAL A 133 -23.55 11.09 -5.85
C VAL A 133 -24.85 10.30 -5.66
N GLY A 134 -25.62 10.71 -4.65
CA GLY A 134 -27.07 10.77 -4.80
C GLY A 134 -27.40 11.75 -5.92
N GLU A 135 -27.75 11.18 -7.07
CA GLU A 135 -28.81 11.64 -7.96
C GLU A 135 -29.20 13.12 -7.80
N VAL A 136 -28.48 14.02 -8.47
CA VAL A 136 -29.01 15.35 -8.83
C VAL A 136 -29.93 15.13 -10.03
N GLY A 137 -31.07 14.50 -9.77
CA GLY A 137 -32.17 14.30 -10.70
C GLY A 137 -33.19 15.43 -10.57
N GLU A 138 -33.32 16.19 -11.66
CA GLU A 138 -34.56 16.86 -12.07
C GLU A 138 -34.96 18.17 -11.38
N VAL A 139 -34.34 19.28 -11.81
CA VAL A 139 -35.08 20.55 -11.98
C VAL A 139 -35.11 20.88 -13.47
N GLY A 140 -35.87 20.07 -14.20
CA GLY A 140 -36.38 20.42 -15.53
C GLY A 140 -37.61 21.30 -15.37
N ARG A 141 -37.43 22.59 -15.01
CA ARG A 141 -38.52 23.58 -15.12
C ARG A 141 -38.67 23.96 -16.60
N GLY A 142 -39.32 23.06 -17.34
CA GLY A 142 -39.77 23.28 -18.70
C GLY A 142 -41.00 24.18 -18.73
N ASP A 143 -40.86 25.28 -19.46
CA ASP A 143 -41.91 26.15 -19.93
C ASP A 143 -43.13 25.38 -20.45
N ARG A 144 -44.34 25.82 -20.08
CA ARG A 144 -45.51 25.58 -20.93
C ARG A 144 -46.46 26.78 -20.91
N ILE A 145 -46.33 27.55 -21.98
CA ILE A 145 -47.27 28.53 -22.51
C ILE A 145 -48.63 27.86 -22.82
N GLY A 146 -49.71 28.60 -22.54
CA GLY A 146 -50.90 28.62 -23.42
C GLY A 146 -52.13 27.86 -22.93
N GLY A 147 -53.17 28.60 -22.55
CA GLY A 147 -54.51 28.07 -22.33
C GLY A 147 -55.52 29.19 -22.05
N SER A 148 -56.01 29.82 -23.11
CA SER A 148 -57.05 30.86 -23.10
C SER A 148 -58.46 30.27 -23.04
N GLY A 149 -59.39 31.02 -22.42
CA GLY A 149 -60.85 30.89 -22.54
C GLY A 149 -61.53 30.39 -21.26
N ARG A 150 -62.58 30.99 -20.70
CA ARG A 150 -63.54 32.05 -21.10
C ARG A 150 -64.19 32.60 -19.81
N PRO A 151 -64.78 33.82 -19.80
CA PRO A 151 -65.64 34.27 -18.71
C PRO A 151 -67.09 33.82 -18.94
N GLY A 152 -67.84 33.56 -17.88
CA GLY A 152 -69.26 33.20 -18.00
C GLY A 152 -70.00 33.10 -16.67
N VAL A 153 -70.59 34.25 -16.29
CA VAL A 153 -71.78 34.48 -15.44
C VAL A 153 -71.72 34.07 -13.97
#